data_AF-A0A535GYU0-F1
#
_entry.id   AF-A0A535GYU0-F1
#
_cell.length_a   1.000
_cell.length_b   1.000
_cell.length_c   1.000
_cell.angle_alpha   90.00
_cell.angle_beta   90.00
_cell.angle_gamma   90.00
#
_symmetry.space_group_name_H-M   'P 1'
#
loop_
_entity.id
_entity.type
_entity.pdbx_description
1 polymer ?
#
loop_
_entity_poly.entity_id
_entity_poly.type
_entity_poly.pdbx_seq_one_letter_code
_entity_poly.pdbx_strand_id
1 'polypeptide(L)'
;MAGFAFIGMLGFVAVAVTMNSIKAAIHARRDEIAIMQLVGAPRWMVRGPFVVEGAITGAVAGAAAGLITFGLAMAAVASGSGSLMQFAPGITATVAALAAAIVLLAGTGLGSGSSLLSLRRHMES
;
A
#
# COMPACT_ATOMS: atom_id res chain seq x y z
N MET A 1 -14.50 -17.92 -4.51
CA MET A 1 -13.18 -18.44 -4.93
C MET A 1 -12.54 -17.60 -6.02
N ALA A 2 -13.23 -17.30 -7.13
CA ALA A 2 -12.68 -16.44 -8.21
C ALA A 2 -12.21 -15.05 -7.73
N GLY A 3 -12.96 -14.40 -6.83
CA GLY A 3 -12.57 -13.09 -6.28
C GLY A 3 -11.26 -13.10 -5.49
N PHE A 4 -11.04 -14.13 -4.65
CA PHE A 4 -9.78 -14.27 -3.90
C PHE A 4 -8.59 -14.52 -4.82
N ALA A 5 -8.78 -15.33 -5.88
CA ALA A 5 -7.74 -15.55 -6.89
C ALA A 5 -7.40 -14.25 -7.64
N PHE A 6 -8.41 -13.45 -7.99
CA PHE A 6 -8.20 -12.16 -8.64
C PHE A 6 -7.46 -11.16 -7.73
N ILE A 7 -7.86 -11.06 -6.45
CA ILE A 7 -7.17 -10.22 -5.46
C ILE A 7 -5.71 -10.67 -5.29
N GLY A 8 -5.46 -11.98 -5.21
CA GLY A 8 -4.11 -12.53 -5.11
C GLY A 8 -3.25 -12.19 -6.33
N MET A 9 -3.82 -12.29 -7.53
CA MET A 9 -3.13 -11.91 -8.77
C MET A 9 -2.81 -10.42 -8.84
N LEU A 10 -3.76 -9.56 -8.47
CA LEU A 10 -3.52 -8.11 -8.39
C LEU A 10 -2.43 -7.78 -7.36
N GLY A 11 -2.43 -8.45 -6.20
CA GLY A 11 -1.38 -8.32 -5.20
C GLY A 11 0.00 -8.70 -5.75
N PHE A 12 0.09 -9.81 -6.48
CA PHE A 12 1.33 -10.23 -7.13
C PHE A 12 1.84 -9.19 -8.14
N VAL A 13 0.96 -8.68 -9.01
CA VAL A 13 1.31 -7.64 -9.99
C VAL A 13 1.80 -6.37 -9.28
N ALA A 14 1.12 -5.94 -8.22
CA ALA A 14 1.53 -4.76 -7.45
C ALA A 14 2.94 -4.91 -6.84
N VAL A 15 3.26 -6.09 -6.28
CA VAL A 15 4.60 -6.38 -5.76
C VAL A 15 5.63 -6.38 -6.88
N ALA A 16 5.35 -7.05 -8.00
CA ALA A 16 6.27 -7.12 -9.14
C ALA A 16 6.59 -5.74 -9.71
N VAL A 17 5.58 -4.88 -9.89
CA VAL A 17 5.75 -3.50 -10.35
C VAL A 17 6.57 -2.70 -9.34
N THR A 18 6.25 -2.78 -8.06
CA THR A 18 7.00 -2.08 -7.00
C THR A 18 8.48 -2.50 -6.99
N MET A 19 8.76 -3.80 -7.08
CA MET A 19 10.14 -4.30 -7.15
C MET A 19 10.88 -3.76 -8.37
N ASN A 20 10.21 -3.69 -9.52
CA ASN A 20 10.81 -3.17 -10.74
C ASN A 20 11.11 -1.66 -10.63
N SER A 21 10.18 -0.89 -10.04
CA SER A 21 10.38 0.54 -9.77
C SER A 21 11.55 0.79 -8.84
N ILE A 22 11.69 0.01 -7.75
CA ILE A 22 12.83 0.13 -6.83
C ILE A 22 14.15 -0.15 -7.56
N LYS A 23 14.20 -1.20 -8.39
CA LYS A 23 15.40 -1.50 -9.19
C LYS A 23 15.75 -0.36 -10.15
N ALA A 24 14.76 0.22 -10.82
CA ALA A 24 14.96 1.35 -11.72
C ALA A 24 15.51 2.58 -10.95
N ALA A 25 14.95 2.88 -9.77
CA ALA A 25 15.40 3.98 -8.94
C ALA A 25 16.84 3.78 -8.40
N ILE A 26 17.18 2.55 -7.99
CA ILE A 26 18.55 2.19 -7.59
C ILE A 26 19.51 2.37 -8.78
N HIS A 27 19.11 1.93 -9.98
CA HIS A 27 19.95 2.05 -11.16
C HIS A 27 20.22 3.51 -11.53
N ALA A 28 19.22 4.39 -11.40
CA ALA A 28 19.37 5.81 -11.64
C ALA A 28 20.33 6.49 -10.65
N ARG A 29 20.43 5.98 -9.41
CA ARG A 29 21.32 6.50 -8.35
C ARG A 29 22.59 5.68 -8.15
N ARG A 30 22.93 4.79 -9.09
CA ARG A 30 24.05 3.84 -8.93
C ARG A 30 25.39 4.53 -8.67
N ASP A 31 25.61 5.71 -9.24
CA ASP A 31 26.86 6.45 -9.12
C ASP A 31 26.97 7.10 -7.72
N GLU A 32 25.88 7.66 -7.18
CA GLU A 32 25.82 8.12 -5.78
C GLU A 32 26.06 6.98 -4.80
N ILE A 33 25.45 5.81 -5.05
CA ILE A 33 25.62 4.62 -4.22
C ILE A 33 27.07 4.13 -4.26
N ALA A 34 27.74 4.20 -5.41
CA ALA A 34 29.15 3.86 -5.54
C ALA A 34 30.03 4.80 -4.69
N ILE A 35 29.76 6.12 -4.73
CA ILE A 35 30.47 7.10 -3.89
C ILE A 35 30.25 6.79 -2.40
N MET A 36 29.03 6.51 -1.98
CA MET A 36 28.73 6.14 -0.58
C MET A 36 29.52 4.89 -0.16
N GLN A 37 29.65 3.89 -1.03
CA GLN A 37 30.42 2.68 -0.73
C GLN A 37 31.94 2.95 -0.63
N LEU A 38 32.48 3.89 -1.40
CA LEU A 38 33.89 4.26 -1.34
C LEU A 38 34.27 4.94 -0.01
N VAL A 39 33.33 5.63 0.63
CA VAL A 39 33.52 6.26 1.95
C VAL A 39 33.24 5.25 3.10
N GLY A 40 32.92 3.99 2.78
CA GLY A 40 32.66 2.94 3.77
C GLY A 40 31.24 2.96 4.34
N ALA A 41 30.27 3.56 3.64
CA ALA A 41 28.91 3.64 4.15
C ALA A 41 28.26 2.24 4.26
N PRO A 42 27.57 1.96 5.38
CA PRO A 42 26.92 0.66 5.59
C PRO A 42 25.70 0.49 4.67
N ARG A 43 25.42 -0.77 4.27
CA ARG A 43 24.37 -1.13 3.28
C ARG A 43 22.96 -0.63 3.65
N TRP A 44 22.67 -0.39 4.93
CA TRP A 44 21.38 0.15 5.38
C TRP A 44 21.16 1.60 4.96
N MET A 45 22.23 2.39 4.76
CA MET A 45 22.13 3.78 4.29
C MET A 45 21.60 3.88 2.85
N VAL A 46 21.88 2.86 2.03
CA VAL A 46 21.36 2.75 0.65
C VAL A 46 19.90 2.28 0.64
N ARG A 47 19.50 1.40 1.57
CA ARG A 47 18.15 0.81 1.63
C ARG A 47 17.15 1.69 2.40
N GLY A 48 17.63 2.47 3.38
CA GLY A 48 16.83 3.36 4.23
C GLY A 48 15.86 4.27 3.48
N PRO A 49 16.30 5.07 2.47
CA PRO A 49 15.40 5.97 1.75
C PRO A 49 14.24 5.22 1.07
N PHE A 50 14.49 4.05 0.46
CA PHE A 50 13.43 3.26 -0.18
C PHE A 50 12.41 2.68 0.81
N VAL A 51 12.86 2.32 2.02
CA VAL A 51 11.98 1.83 3.07
C VAL A 51 11.07 2.94 3.60
N VAL A 52 11.62 4.16 3.74
CA VAL A 52 10.86 5.35 4.16
C VAL A 52 9.88 5.77 3.06
N GLU A 53 10.31 5.80 1.81
CA GLU A 53 9.45 6.10 0.67
C GLU A 53 8.28 5.10 0.60
N GLY A 54 8.55 3.79 0.67
CA GLY A 54 7.51 2.76 0.71
C GLY A 54 6.55 2.91 1.89
N ALA A 55 7.04 3.32 3.08
CA ALA A 55 6.20 3.58 4.24
C ALA A 55 5.21 4.72 3.99
N ILE A 56 5.73 5.84 3.49
CA ILE A 56 4.96 7.06 3.23
C ILE A 56 3.94 6.77 2.13
N THR A 57 4.37 6.17 1.02
CA THR A 57 3.48 5.83 -0.08
C THR A 57 2.40 4.85 0.36
N GLY A 58 2.74 3.83 1.15
CA GLY A 58 1.78 2.87 1.68
C GLY A 58 0.75 3.51 2.64
N ALA A 59 1.20 4.37 3.53
CA ALA A 59 0.32 5.10 4.45
C ALA A 59 -0.65 6.03 3.70
N VAL A 60 -0.14 6.82 2.75
CA VAL A 60 -0.93 7.74 1.92
C VAL A 60 -1.92 6.96 1.05
N ALA A 61 -1.48 5.89 0.39
CA ALA A 61 -2.34 5.04 -0.44
C ALA A 61 -3.44 4.37 0.39
N GLY A 62 -3.12 3.85 1.59
CA GLY A 62 -4.09 3.26 2.50
C GLY A 62 -5.14 4.26 3.00
N ALA A 63 -4.71 5.46 3.37
CA ALA A 63 -5.60 6.54 3.78
C ALA A 63 -6.52 6.98 2.62
N ALA A 64 -5.96 7.18 1.42
CA ALA A 64 -6.73 7.54 0.24
C ALA A 64 -7.74 6.45 -0.14
N ALA A 65 -7.34 5.17 -0.13
CA ALA A 65 -8.23 4.04 -0.39
C ALA A 65 -9.38 3.97 0.61
N GLY A 66 -9.11 4.19 1.90
CA GLY A 66 -10.13 4.25 2.95
C GLY A 66 -11.14 5.38 2.71
N LEU A 67 -10.66 6.59 2.39
CA LEU A 67 -11.51 7.75 2.09
C LEU A 67 -12.37 7.53 0.84
N ILE A 68 -11.79 6.99 -0.23
CA ILE A 68 -12.51 6.69 -1.47
C ILE A 68 -13.60 5.64 -1.19
N THR A 69 -13.26 4.57 -0.46
CA THR A 69 -14.22 3.52 -0.09
C THR A 69 -15.38 4.11 0.71
N PHE A 70 -15.09 4.96 1.69
CA PHE A 70 -16.11 5.63 2.49
C PHE A 70 -17.01 6.53 1.65
N GLY A 71 -16.42 7.38 0.80
CA GLY A 71 -17.15 8.31 -0.07
C GLY A 71 -18.06 7.59 -1.05
N LEU A 72 -17.56 6.54 -1.72
CA LEU A 72 -18.36 5.72 -2.64
C LEU A 72 -19.49 4.99 -1.92
N ALA A 73 -19.23 4.44 -0.74
CA ALA A 73 -20.26 3.75 0.03
C ALA A 73 -21.35 4.71 0.51
N MET A 74 -21.00 5.92 0.99
CA MET A 74 -21.97 6.94 1.39
C MET A 74 -22.78 7.47 0.19
N ALA A 75 -22.13 7.67 -0.96
CA ALA A 75 -22.82 8.05 -2.20
C ALA A 75 -23.82 6.97 -2.64
N ALA A 76 -23.47 5.69 -2.50
CA ALA A 76 -24.37 4.57 -2.80
C ALA A 76 -25.60 4.53 -1.87
N VAL A 77 -25.40 4.79 -0.58
CA VAL A 77 -26.52 4.90 0.39
C VAL A 77 -27.42 6.10 0.08
N ALA A 78 -26.83 7.26 -0.21
CA ALA A 78 -27.57 8.50 -0.45
C ALA A 78 -28.35 8.49 -1.78
N SER A 79 -27.85 7.81 -2.81
CA SER A 79 -28.46 7.81 -4.13
C SER A 79 -29.74 6.96 -4.21
N GLY A 80 -29.96 6.03 -3.27
CA GLY A 80 -31.15 5.16 -3.21
C GLY A 80 -31.44 4.38 -4.50
N SER A 81 -30.50 4.36 -5.45
CA SER A 81 -30.75 3.96 -6.82
C SER A 81 -30.48 2.47 -6.97
N GLY A 82 -31.50 1.75 -7.45
CA GLY A 82 -31.52 0.29 -7.53
C GLY A 82 -30.35 -0.35 -8.31
N SER A 83 -29.61 0.41 -9.12
CA SER A 83 -28.43 -0.09 -9.84
C SER A 83 -27.25 -0.38 -8.91
N LEU A 84 -26.92 0.49 -7.96
CA LEU A 84 -25.85 0.24 -6.97
C LEU A 84 -26.27 -0.80 -5.93
N MET A 85 -27.54 -0.81 -5.52
CA MET A 85 -28.09 -1.85 -4.65
C MET A 85 -28.14 -3.24 -5.31
N GLN A 86 -28.19 -3.32 -6.65
CA GLN A 86 -28.11 -4.60 -7.37
C GLN A 86 -26.71 -5.20 -7.32
N PHE A 87 -25.65 -4.37 -7.36
CA PHE A 87 -24.26 -4.83 -7.22
C PHE A 87 -23.84 -5.07 -5.77
N ALA A 88 -24.41 -4.33 -4.82
CA ALA A 88 -24.09 -4.45 -3.41
C ALA A 88 -25.36 -4.32 -2.54
N PRO A 89 -26.18 -5.38 -2.45
CA PRO A 89 -27.38 -5.37 -1.62
C PRO A 89 -27.00 -5.28 -0.14
N GLY A 90 -27.63 -4.35 0.59
CA GLY A 90 -27.46 -4.22 2.04
C GLY A 90 -26.34 -3.29 2.51
N ILE A 91 -25.80 -2.42 1.64
CA ILE A 91 -24.94 -1.31 2.11
C ILE A 91 -25.80 -0.38 2.98
N THR A 92 -25.61 -0.46 4.29
CA THR A 92 -26.11 0.52 5.26
C THR A 92 -24.97 1.45 5.67
N ALA A 93 -25.28 2.60 6.27
CA ALA A 93 -24.25 3.55 6.75
C ALA A 93 -23.26 2.89 7.75
N THR A 94 -23.72 1.91 8.54
CA THR A 94 -22.86 1.17 9.48
C THR A 94 -21.90 0.22 8.76
N VAL A 95 -22.36 -0.49 7.72
CA VAL A 95 -21.51 -1.36 6.88
C VAL A 95 -20.50 -0.52 6.09
N ALA A 96 -20.91 0.64 5.57
CA ALA A 96 -20.03 1.59 4.89
C ALA A 96 -18.89 2.08 5.80
N ALA A 97 -19.23 2.48 7.04
CA ALA A 97 -18.25 2.93 8.03
C ALA A 97 -17.28 1.81 8.44
N LEU A 98 -17.79 0.59 8.67
CA LEU A 98 -16.96 -0.56 8.98
C LEU A 98 -16.03 -0.95 7.82
N ALA A 99 -16.53 -0.99 6.59
CA ALA A 99 -15.72 -1.29 5.41
C ALA A 99 -14.61 -0.25 5.22
N ALA A 100 -14.92 1.04 5.36
CA ALA A 100 -13.93 2.09 5.31
C ALA A 100 -12.89 1.97 6.43
N ALA A 101 -13.31 1.67 7.66
CA ALA A 101 -12.41 1.46 8.78
C ALA A 101 -11.48 0.26 8.55
N ILE A 102 -12.01 -0.85 8.04
CA ILE A 102 -11.20 -2.04 7.69
C ILE A 102 -10.21 -1.71 6.58
N VAL A 103 -10.63 -1.04 5.51
CA VAL A 103 -9.74 -0.67 4.39
C VAL A 103 -8.67 0.31 4.85
N LEU A 104 -9.01 1.27 5.71
CA LEU A 104 -8.07 2.24 6.23
C LEU A 104 -7.08 1.55 7.18
N LEU A 105 -7.53 0.72 8.11
CA LEU A 105 -6.67 -0.03 9.04
C LEU A 105 -5.80 -1.07 8.31
N ALA A 106 -6.36 -1.81 7.37
CA ALA A 106 -5.62 -2.80 6.60
C ALA A 106 -4.65 -2.11 5.63
N GLY A 107 -5.06 -1.05 4.94
CA GLY A 107 -4.23 -0.32 3.99
C GLY A 107 -3.07 0.40 4.68
N THR A 108 -3.36 1.16 5.73
CA THR A 108 -2.31 1.83 6.52
C THR A 108 -1.48 0.83 7.30
N GLY A 109 -2.08 -0.21 7.87
CA GLY A 109 -1.38 -1.25 8.62
C GLY A 109 -0.46 -2.12 7.76
N LEU A 110 -0.90 -2.52 6.56
CA LEU A 110 -0.05 -3.23 5.59
C LEU A 110 1.03 -2.31 5.02
N GLY A 111 0.70 -1.06 4.68
CA GLY A 111 1.67 -0.09 4.15
C GLY A 111 2.75 0.29 5.16
N SER A 112 2.34 0.67 6.38
CA SER A 112 3.24 1.07 7.46
C SER A 112 3.94 -0.13 8.09
N GLY A 113 3.22 -1.23 8.31
CA GLY A 113 3.74 -2.47 8.87
C GLY A 113 4.76 -3.16 7.96
N SER A 114 4.57 -3.09 6.63
CA SER A 114 5.57 -3.57 5.67
C SER A 114 6.90 -2.80 5.79
N SER A 115 6.83 -1.48 6.00
CA SER A 115 8.04 -0.67 6.27
C SER A 115 8.71 -1.03 7.60
N LEU A 116 7.94 -1.19 8.68
CA LEU A 116 8.48 -1.60 9.98
C LEU A 116 9.10 -3.01 9.97
N LEU A 117 8.51 -3.95 9.22
CA LEU A 117 9.07 -5.28 9.00
C LEU A 117 10.39 -5.22 8.21
N SER A 118 10.50 -4.29 7.25
CA SER A 118 11.74 -4.06 6.50
C SER A 118 12.86 -3.45 7.38
N LEU A 119 12.49 -2.63 8.37
CA LEU A 119 13.43 -2.06 9.35
C LEU A 119 13.87 -3.08 10.40
N ARG A 120 12.94 -3.87 10.97
CA ARG A 120 13.26 -4.89 12.00
C ARG A 120 14.22 -5.96 11.50
N ARG A 121 14.17 -6.31 10.21
CA ARG A 121 15.05 -7.32 9.61
C ARG A 121 16.51 -6.87 9.45
N HIS A 122 16.82 -5.59 9.65
CA HIS A 122 18.18 -5.05 9.50
C HIS A 122 18.89 -4.74 10.83
N MET A 123 18.25 -4.97 11.98
CA MET A 123 18.93 -4.86 13.30
C MET A 123 19.43 -6.20 13.85
N GLU A 124 19.36 -7.28 13.08
CA GLU A 124 19.89 -8.61 13.47
C GLU A 124 20.93 -9.15 12.48
N SER A 125 21.73 -8.29 11.83
CA SER A 125 22.88 -8.72 11.02
C SER A 125 24.02 -7.71 10.99
#